data_AF-A0A7C6D2A9-F1
#
_entry.id   AF-A0A7C6D2A9-F1
#
_cell.length_a   1.000
_cell.length_b   1.000
_cell.length_c   1.000
_cell.angle_alpha   90.00
_cell.angle_beta   90.00
_cell.angle_gamma   90.00
#
_symmetry.space_group_name_H-M   'P 1'
#
loop_
_entity.id
_entity.type
_entity.pdbx_description
1 polymer ?
#
loop_
_entity_poly.entity_id
_entity_poly.type
_entity_poly.pdbx_seq_one_letter_code
_entity_poly.pdbx_strand_id
1 'polypeptide(L)' 'MEMKLRFVNEEGREGGVCHVHKVVEGDLKKIGEIKYSDQSDRRWIIDVVKFHSNVEIME' A
#
# COMPACT_ATOMS: atom_id res chain seq x y z
N MET A 1 -13.44 -6.76 -5.44
CA MET A 1 -13.02 -6.60 -4.02
C MET A 1 -12.24 -5.30 -3.95
N GLU A 2 -12.59 -4.40 -3.04
CA GLU A 2 -11.89 -3.12 -2.86
C GLU A 2 -10.66 -3.32 -1.97
N MET A 3 -9.50 -2.88 -2.45
CA MET A 3 -8.27 -2.87 -1.68
C MET A 3 -7.81 -1.44 -1.43
N LYS A 4 -7.18 -1.22 -0.28
CA LYS A 4 -6.61 0.08 0.08
C LYS A 4 -5.15 -0.04 0.47
N LEU A 5 -4.31 0.86 -0.04
CA LEU A 5 -2.90 0.93 0.32
C LEU A 5 -2.65 2.12 1.23
N ARG A 6 -1.87 1.91 2.29
CA ARG A 6 -1.40 2.99 3.17
C ARG A 6 0.12 2.96 3.24
N PHE A 7 0.77 4.06 2.88
CA PHE A 7 2.24 4.16 2.92
C PHE A 7 2.68 4.88 4.19
N VAL A 8 3.58 4.25 4.94
CA VAL A 8 4.17 4.81 6.15
C VAL A 8 5.67 4.93 5.91
N ASN A 9 6.17 6.16 5.76
CA ASN A 9 7.59 6.42 5.61
C ASN A 9 8.32 6.22 6.95
N GLU A 10 9.53 5.67 6.90
CA GLU A 10 10.43 5.68 8.06
C GLU A 10 11.07 7.08 8.20
N GLU A 11 11.07 7.66 9.41
CA GLU A 11 11.68 8.97 9.65
C GLU A 11 13.17 8.96 9.27
N GLY A 12 13.58 9.94 8.47
CA GLY A 12 14.96 10.09 8.01
C GLY A 12 15.39 9.11 6.91
N ARG A 13 14.45 8.37 6.30
CA ARG A 13 14.72 7.45 5.18
C ARG A 13 13.76 7.70 4.01
N GLU A 14 14.22 7.35 2.81
CA GLU A 14 13.38 7.39 1.60
C GLU A 14 12.41 6.20 1.52
N GLY A 15 12.66 5.16 2.32
CA GLY A 15 11.88 3.93 2.41
C GLY A 15 10.81 3.93 3.50
N GLY A 16 10.10 2.82 3.61
CA GLY A 16 9.00 2.66 4.54
C GLY A 16 8.25 1.33 4.37
N VAL A 17 7.03 1.30 4.88
CA VAL A 17 6.13 0.15 4.80
C VAL A 17 4.82 0.55 4.15
N CYS A 18 4.43 -0.18 3.11
CA CYS A 18 3.10 -0.13 2.53
C CYS A 18 2.22 -1.19 3.20
N HIS A 19 1.16 -0.77 3.88
CA HIS A 19 0.14 -1.66 4.42
C HIS A 19 -0.96 -1.89 3.40
N VAL A 20 -1.21 -3.15 3.08
CA VAL A 20 -2.28 -3.58 2.17
C VAL A 20 -3.51 -3.93 3.02
N HIS A 21 -4.62 -3.26 2.74
CA HIS A 21 -5.90 -3.49 3.39
C HIS A 21 -6.94 -3.96 2.38
N LYS A 22 -7.92 -4.69 2.87
CA LYS A 22 -9.09 -5.13 2.13
C LYS A 22 -10.34 -4.69 2.88
N VAL A 23 -11.33 -4.20 2.14
CA VAL A 23 -12.66 -3.92 2.71
C VAL A 23 -13.44 -5.21 2.79
N VAL A 24 -13.83 -5.60 4.01
CA VAL A 24 -14.63 -6.80 4.29
C VAL A 24 -15.80 -6.36 5.16
N GLU A 25 -17.02 -6.48 4.62
CA GLU A 25 -18.26 -6.13 5.35
C GLU A 25 -18.31 -4.67 5.82
N GLY A 26 -17.61 -3.77 5.12
CA GLY A 26 -17.50 -2.34 5.49
C GLY A 26 -16.29 -2.01 6.37
N ASP A 27 -15.61 -3.02 6.91
CA ASP A 27 -14.42 -2.84 7.74
C ASP A 27 -13.13 -2.93 6.94
N LEU A 28 -12.16 -2.07 7.29
CA LEU A 28 -10.83 -2.10 6.72
C LEU A 28 -9.95 -3.13 7.47
N LYS A 29 -9.63 -4.26 6.85
CA LYS A 29 -8.75 -5.28 7.44
C LYS A 29 -7.38 -5.28 6.77
N LYS A 30 -6.30 -5.17 7.55
CA LYS A 30 -4.92 -5.34 7.05
C LYS A 30 -4.72 -6.80 6.64
N ILE A 31 -4.31 -7.02 5.41
CA ILE A 31 -4.07 -8.36 4.84
C ILE A 31 -2.60 -8.60 4.49
N GLY A 32 -1.77 -7.57 4.50
CA GLY A 32 -0.35 -7.70 4.23
C GLY A 32 0.42 -6.41 4.41
N GLU A 33 1.73 -6.53 4.26
CA GLU A 33 2.66 -5.42 4.26
C GLU A 33 3.78 -5.65 3.26
N ILE A 34 4.26 -4.56 2.65
CA ILE A 34 5.35 -4.56 1.68
C ILE A 34 6.32 -3.48 2.11
N LYS A 35 7.57 -3.85 2.38
CA LYS A 35 8.64 -2.89 2.63
C LYS A 35 9.10 -2.30 1.29
N TYR A 36 9.34 -1.00 1.28
CA TYR A 36 9.98 -0.30 0.16
C TYR A 36 11.20 0.44 0.66
N SER A 37 12.27 0.45 -0.13
CA SER A 37 13.54 1.06 0.26
C SER A 37 13.64 2.51 -0.18
N ASP A 38 12.91 2.88 -1.24
CA ASP A 38 12.95 4.20 -1.85
C ASP A 38 11.64 4.56 -2.59
N GLN A 39 11.63 5.70 -3.28
CA GLN A 39 10.47 6.16 -4.06
C GLN A 39 10.24 5.35 -5.36
N SER A 40 11.26 4.66 -5.88
CA SER A 40 11.11 3.79 -7.05
C SER A 40 10.34 2.53 -6.68
N ASP A 41 10.69 1.92 -5.54
CA ASP A 41 9.96 0.79 -4.96
C ASP A 41 8.51 1.18 -4.65
N ARG A 42 8.30 2.37 -4.06
CA ARG A 42 6.95 2.89 -3.79
C ARG A 42 6.12 3.00 -5.07
N ARG A 43 6.69 3.55 -6.15
CA ARG A 43 6.01 3.67 -7.45
C ARG A 43 5.72 2.29 -8.03
N TRP A 44 6.68 1.37 -7.98
CA TRP A 44 6.49 -0.01 -8.46
C TRP A 44 5.34 -0.72 -7.72
N ILE A 45 5.24 -0.58 -6.39
CA ILE A 45 4.13 -1.14 -5.60
C ILE A 45 2.78 -0.57 -6.08
N ILE A 46 2.70 0.74 -6.30
CA ILE A 46 1.48 1.39 -6.80
C ILE A 46 1.11 0.83 -8.18
N ASP A 47 2.08 0.73 -9.09
CA ASP A 47 1.84 0.30 -10.47
C ASP A 47 1.39 -1.16 -10.54
N VAL A 48 2.05 -2.06 -9.82
CA VAL A 48 1.68 -3.49 -9.77
C VAL A 48 0.30 -3.68 -9.16
N VAL A 49 0.01 -3.00 -8.04
CA VAL A 49 -1.26 -3.19 -7.34
C VAL A 49 -2.43 -2.56 -8.11
N LYS A 50 -2.25 -1.37 -8.71
CA LYS A 50 -3.26 -0.75 -9.58
C LYS A 50 -3.53 -1.55 -10.85
N PHE A 51 -2.51 -2.20 -11.41
CA PHE A 51 -2.69 -3.03 -12.60
C PHE A 51 -3.55 -4.28 -12.33
N HIS A 52 -3.44 -4.85 -11.13
CA HIS A 52 -4.15 -6.08 -10.77
C HIS A 52 -5.49 -5.87 -10.05
N SER A 53 -5.82 -4.64 -9.61
CA SER A 53 -7.02 -4.39 -8.79
C SER A 53 -7.44 -2.92 -8.72
N ASN A 54 -8.76 -2.68 -8.54
CA ASN A 54 -9.29 -1.37 -8.16
C ASN A 54 -8.84 -1.04 -6.73
N VAL A 55 -7.80 -0.23 -6.63
CA VAL A 55 -7.14 0.11 -5.36
C VAL A 55 -7.15 1.60 -5.11
N GLU A 56 -7.56 1.98 -3.91
CA GLU A 56 -7.50 3.34 -3.38
C GLU A 56 -6.24 3.53 -2.54
N ILE A 57 -5.53 4.65 -2.71
CA ILE A 57 -4.40 5.00 -1.85
C ILE A 57 -4.94 5.89 -0.74
N MET A 58 -4.73 5.48 0.52
CA MET A 58 -5.07 6.26 1.71
C MET A 58 -3.86 7.13 2.10
N GLU A 59 -4.13 8.40 2.40
CA GLU A 59 -3.15 9.33 2.97
C GLU A 59 -2.82 9.01 4.45
#